data_AF-A0A9N8H8F7-F1
#
_entry.id   AF-A0A9N8H8F7-F1
#
_cell.length_a   1.000
_cell.length_b   1.000
_cell.length_c   1.000
_cell.angle_alpha   90.00
_cell.angle_beta   90.00
_cell.angle_gamma   90.00
#
_symmetry.space_group_name_H-M   'P 1'
#
loop_
_entity.id
_entity.type
_entity.pdbx_description
1 polymer ?
#
loop_
_entity_poly.entity_id
_entity_poly.type
_entity_poly.pdbx_seq_one_letter_code
_entity_poly.pdbx_strand_id
1 'polypeptide(L)'
;MGYNDEHGIFVIGTPGYGSSEDVAAHVAAQKLAVEGTPLSGVYAVIKYEYRADLIVAQVEPLMDFLGTDEVRVIVTHTDTAPPGADPPEALGAKVADRLGIRKEHITFIEKDTEGCVLAQFIARTLHEPIEFKVSSTQIAALTGLSGIRKYNKPINLVLARIKVASDACHKLVEASKSYETDLAVIATQNLVRKVVAEEKESIFREAFENVASVTDQNLIYGKAGVSLSLALQQFILTTNKCLTWDVTDPRDPRNIYKKCPHCDAVYVKVAGCIHIYQCGGEGHIPDAEAPKTSEAVAAQFAQEEETIWVEYVINGTVYVAEVVREKLRGFTKTLVARARTQDEARSKLESATANGTRELNIFCGNSFNWNEAPPLNPEQLAKLGEVRPEKAGELEVLSKSIFDKRLRETTDKNKQLLQDGLRSEGLDIAPRVAS
;
A
#
# COMPACT_ATOMS: atom_id res chain seq x y z
N MET A 1 -8.70 -10.87 -29.43
CA MET A 1 -7.34 -11.39 -29.64
C MET A 1 -7.30 -12.03 -31.03
N GLY A 2 -6.16 -11.99 -31.70
CA GLY A 2 -5.94 -12.64 -32.99
C GLY A 2 -4.60 -13.37 -33.02
N TYR A 3 -4.46 -14.37 -33.88
CA TYR A 3 -3.21 -15.10 -34.08
C TYR A 3 -2.92 -15.23 -35.57
N ASN A 4 -1.68 -14.98 -35.95
CA ASN A 4 -1.17 -15.19 -37.29
C ASN A 4 -0.23 -16.40 -37.28
N ASP A 5 -0.68 -17.50 -37.90
CA ASP A 5 0.07 -18.76 -37.93
C ASP A 5 1.39 -18.65 -38.71
N GLU A 6 1.41 -17.86 -39.79
CA GLU A 6 2.54 -17.74 -40.71
C GLU A 6 3.79 -17.15 -40.05
N HIS A 7 3.60 -16.16 -39.17
CA HIS A 7 4.68 -15.46 -38.47
C HIS A 7 4.71 -15.78 -36.97
N GLY A 8 3.78 -16.58 -36.46
CA GLY A 8 3.65 -16.90 -35.04
C GLY A 8 3.31 -15.68 -34.16
N ILE A 9 2.56 -14.70 -34.70
CA ILE A 9 2.29 -13.43 -34.03
C ILE A 9 0.96 -13.48 -33.30
N PHE A 10 0.98 -13.15 -32.01
CA PHE A 10 -0.22 -12.98 -31.20
C PHE A 10 -0.57 -11.49 -31.05
N VAL A 11 -1.80 -11.12 -31.39
CA VAL A 11 -2.28 -9.73 -31.36
C VAL A 11 -3.33 -9.56 -30.27
N ILE A 12 -3.05 -8.63 -29.37
CA ILE A 12 -3.97 -8.20 -28.30
C ILE A 12 -4.65 -6.92 -28.76
N GLY A 13 -5.96 -6.99 -29.02
CA GLY A 13 -6.77 -5.81 -29.30
C GLY A 13 -7.17 -5.14 -27.99
N THR A 14 -7.04 -3.82 -27.92
CA THR A 14 -7.47 -3.00 -26.78
C THR A 14 -8.67 -2.12 -27.17
N PRO A 15 -9.45 -1.65 -26.18
CA PRO A 15 -10.43 -0.60 -26.43
C PRO A 15 -9.75 0.67 -26.98
N GLY A 16 -10.48 1.43 -27.80
CA GLY A 16 -9.97 2.65 -28.43
C GLY A 16 -9.44 3.67 -27.42
N TYR A 17 -8.34 4.33 -27.81
CA TYR A 17 -7.73 5.41 -27.05
C TYR A 17 -8.58 6.69 -27.12
N GLY A 18 -8.71 7.40 -26.00
CA GLY A 18 -9.51 8.63 -25.95
C GLY A 18 -11.02 8.41 -26.08
N SER A 19 -11.52 7.21 -25.72
CA SER A 19 -12.97 6.98 -25.63
C SER A 19 -13.60 8.03 -24.73
N SER A 20 -14.72 8.60 -25.20
CA SER A 20 -15.54 9.43 -24.33
C SER A 20 -16.22 8.56 -23.29
N GLU A 21 -16.57 7.30 -23.60
CA GLU A 21 -17.34 6.36 -22.76
C GLU A 21 -16.46 5.36 -22.01
N ASP A 22 -16.90 4.98 -20.80
CA ASP A 22 -16.27 3.98 -19.93
C ASP A 22 -14.73 4.08 -19.82
N VAL A 23 -14.24 5.30 -19.65
CA VAL A 23 -12.81 5.61 -19.70
C VAL A 23 -12.01 4.82 -18.67
N ALA A 24 -12.56 4.62 -17.47
CA ALA A 24 -11.89 3.83 -16.44
C ALA A 24 -11.68 2.37 -16.88
N ALA A 25 -12.69 1.73 -17.47
CA ALA A 25 -12.56 0.37 -17.98
C ALA A 25 -11.62 0.31 -19.20
N HIS A 26 -11.68 1.30 -20.09
CA HIS A 26 -10.77 1.40 -21.24
C HIS A 26 -9.31 1.50 -20.79
N VAL A 27 -9.02 2.43 -19.86
CA VAL A 27 -7.67 2.63 -19.34
C VAL A 27 -7.20 1.40 -18.54
N ALA A 28 -8.09 0.77 -17.76
CA ALA A 28 -7.78 -0.46 -17.05
C ALA A 28 -7.47 -1.62 -18.01
N ALA A 29 -8.25 -1.78 -19.09
CA ALA A 29 -8.04 -2.79 -20.11
C ALA A 29 -6.74 -2.55 -20.89
N GLN A 30 -6.45 -1.29 -21.24
CA GLN A 30 -5.20 -0.89 -21.89
C GLN A 30 -4.00 -1.17 -20.98
N LYS A 31 -4.07 -0.77 -19.71
CA LYS A 31 -3.02 -1.07 -18.72
C LYS A 31 -2.81 -2.58 -18.57
N LEU A 32 -3.89 -3.34 -18.43
CA LEU A 32 -3.82 -4.80 -18.30
C LEU A 32 -3.21 -5.44 -19.54
N ALA A 33 -3.55 -4.97 -20.74
CA ALA A 33 -2.98 -5.48 -21.99
C ALA A 33 -1.48 -5.17 -22.12
N VAL A 34 -1.05 -4.00 -21.63
CA VAL A 34 0.34 -3.53 -21.71
C VAL A 34 1.22 -4.17 -20.64
N GLU A 35 0.71 -4.34 -19.42
CA GLU A 35 1.48 -4.87 -18.27
C GLU A 35 1.33 -6.38 -18.08
N GLY A 36 0.28 -6.99 -18.63
CA GLY A 36 -0.06 -8.39 -18.38
C GLY A 36 0.94 -9.38 -18.98
N THR A 37 1.61 -9.00 -20.07
CA THR A 37 2.60 -9.83 -20.77
C THR A 37 3.67 -8.96 -21.43
N PRO A 38 4.94 -9.38 -21.48
CA PRO A 38 5.96 -8.71 -22.28
C PRO A 38 5.53 -8.59 -23.75
N LEU A 39 5.69 -7.42 -24.35
CA LEU A 39 5.25 -7.15 -25.73
C LEU A 39 6.45 -6.93 -26.65
N SER A 40 6.37 -7.48 -27.86
CA SER A 40 7.37 -7.27 -28.93
C SER A 40 7.10 -6.05 -29.80
N GLY A 41 6.04 -5.29 -29.52
CA GLY A 41 5.72 -4.04 -30.19
C GLY A 41 4.32 -3.54 -29.86
N VAL A 42 4.15 -2.22 -29.86
CA VAL A 42 2.84 -1.56 -29.68
C VAL A 42 2.48 -0.82 -30.97
N TYR A 43 1.26 -1.02 -31.47
CA TYR A 43 0.81 -0.48 -32.75
C TYR A 43 -0.34 0.52 -32.54
N ALA A 44 -0.09 1.78 -32.85
CA ALA A 44 -1.11 2.82 -32.93
C ALA A 44 -1.82 2.74 -34.28
N VAL A 45 -3.08 2.33 -34.28
CA VAL A 45 -3.92 2.30 -35.49
C VAL A 45 -4.73 3.59 -35.54
N ILE A 46 -4.46 4.43 -36.53
CA ILE A 46 -5.09 5.74 -36.67
C ILE A 46 -5.74 5.90 -38.04
N LYS A 47 -6.75 6.77 -38.13
CA LYS A 47 -7.34 7.16 -39.40
C LYS A 47 -6.44 8.20 -40.09
N TYR A 48 -6.37 8.14 -41.42
CA TYR A 48 -5.64 9.10 -42.22
C TYR A 48 -6.08 10.53 -41.93
N GLU A 49 -5.09 11.39 -41.75
CA GLU A 49 -5.22 12.85 -41.68
C GLU A 49 -4.18 13.47 -42.61
N TYR A 50 -4.59 14.50 -43.36
CA TYR A 50 -3.75 15.12 -44.39
C TYR A 50 -2.59 15.95 -43.83
N ARG A 51 -2.57 16.21 -42.51
CA ARG A 51 -1.52 16.96 -41.82
C ARG A 51 -0.79 16.06 -40.84
N ALA A 52 0.55 16.07 -40.93
CA ALA A 52 1.41 15.38 -39.96
C ALA A 52 1.10 15.78 -38.51
N ASP A 53 0.79 17.05 -38.23
CA ASP A 53 0.43 17.53 -36.87
C ASP A 53 -0.76 16.74 -36.27
N LEU A 54 -1.76 16.41 -37.08
CA LEU A 54 -2.99 15.76 -36.62
C LEU A 54 -2.79 14.26 -36.39
N ILE A 55 -1.91 13.63 -37.18
CA ILE A 55 -1.45 12.25 -36.93
C ILE A 55 -0.65 12.21 -35.63
N VAL A 56 0.33 13.10 -35.50
CA VAL A 56 1.22 13.20 -34.33
C VAL A 56 0.40 13.39 -33.04
N ALA A 57 -0.55 14.32 -33.04
CA ALA A 57 -1.40 14.61 -31.88
C ALA A 57 -2.29 13.42 -31.44
N GLN A 58 -2.51 12.42 -32.31
CA GLN A 58 -3.23 11.19 -31.95
C GLN A 58 -2.32 10.11 -31.37
N VAL A 59 -1.03 10.12 -31.73
CA VAL A 59 -0.05 9.10 -31.32
C VAL A 59 0.70 9.50 -30.05
N GLU A 60 1.07 10.78 -29.90
CA GLU A 60 1.79 11.29 -28.73
C GLU A 60 1.15 10.91 -27.39
N PRO A 61 -0.19 11.03 -27.20
CA PRO A 61 -0.80 10.60 -25.95
C PRO A 61 -0.54 9.12 -25.61
N LEU A 62 -0.53 8.24 -26.61
CA LEU A 62 -0.23 6.83 -26.41
C LEU A 62 1.25 6.63 -26.02
N MET A 63 2.16 7.36 -26.65
CA MET A 63 3.58 7.33 -26.28
C MET A 63 3.79 7.82 -24.84
N ASP A 64 3.12 8.89 -24.44
CA ASP A 64 3.12 9.40 -23.07
C ASP A 64 2.59 8.33 -22.09
N PHE A 65 1.49 7.68 -22.45
CA PHE A 65 0.89 6.61 -21.66
C PHE A 65 1.85 5.44 -21.44
N LEU A 66 2.57 5.02 -22.49
CA LEU A 66 3.52 3.93 -22.43
C LEU A 66 4.85 4.37 -21.79
N GLY A 67 5.21 5.66 -21.89
CA GLY A 67 6.47 6.22 -21.41
C GLY A 67 7.66 5.85 -22.28
N THR A 68 7.43 5.66 -23.57
CA THR A 68 8.43 5.12 -24.51
C THR A 68 8.06 5.46 -25.94
N ASP A 69 9.10 5.56 -26.77
CA ASP A 69 9.02 5.78 -28.21
C ASP A 69 8.86 4.46 -29.00
N GLU A 70 8.69 3.31 -28.32
CA GLU A 70 8.52 1.98 -28.92
C GLU A 70 7.13 1.76 -29.56
N VAL A 71 6.59 2.79 -30.21
CA VAL A 71 5.31 2.76 -30.92
C VAL A 71 5.52 2.65 -32.43
N ARG A 72 4.73 1.79 -33.07
CA ARG A 72 4.60 1.68 -34.53
C ARG A 72 3.27 2.28 -34.95
N VAL A 73 3.21 2.94 -36.09
CA VAL A 73 2.01 3.65 -36.55
C VAL A 73 1.46 2.98 -37.80
N ILE A 74 0.19 2.62 -37.77
CA ILE A 74 -0.57 2.12 -38.90
C ILE A 74 -1.63 3.17 -39.24
N VAL A 75 -1.42 3.88 -40.36
CA VAL A 75 -2.34 4.89 -40.85
C VAL A 75 -3.30 4.25 -41.85
N THR A 76 -4.57 4.22 -41.51
CA THR A 76 -5.64 3.56 -42.29
C THR A 76 -6.41 4.57 -43.15
N HIS A 77 -7.21 4.08 -44.11
CA HIS A 77 -8.08 4.92 -44.96
C HIS A 77 -7.31 5.93 -45.82
N THR A 78 -6.13 5.58 -46.27
CA THR A 78 -5.27 6.49 -47.05
C THR A 78 -5.82 6.77 -48.46
N ASP A 79 -6.71 5.91 -48.94
CA ASP A 79 -7.55 6.09 -50.13
C ASP A 79 -8.48 7.31 -50.05
N THR A 80 -8.68 7.87 -48.84
CA THR A 80 -9.48 9.09 -48.62
C THR A 80 -8.69 10.39 -48.75
N ALA A 81 -7.42 10.34 -49.15
CA ALA A 81 -6.58 11.52 -49.26
C ALA A 81 -7.13 12.53 -50.28
N PRO A 82 -7.22 13.82 -49.92
CA PRO A 82 -7.70 14.85 -50.85
C PRO A 82 -6.68 15.08 -51.98
N PRO A 83 -7.12 15.55 -53.16
CA PRO A 83 -6.21 15.91 -54.25
C PRO A 83 -5.14 16.90 -53.80
N GLY A 84 -3.88 16.62 -54.13
CA GLY A 84 -2.73 17.46 -53.76
C GLY A 84 -2.22 17.26 -52.32
N ALA A 85 -2.75 16.28 -51.57
CA ALA A 85 -2.13 15.85 -50.32
C ALA A 85 -0.71 15.32 -50.57
N ASP A 86 0.13 15.42 -49.53
CA ASP A 86 1.45 14.81 -49.56
C ASP A 86 1.33 13.30 -49.83
N PRO A 87 2.20 12.72 -50.68
CA PRO A 87 2.23 11.28 -50.85
C PRO A 87 2.56 10.60 -49.51
N PRO A 88 2.06 9.37 -49.25
CA PRO A 88 2.26 8.65 -47.99
C PRO A 88 3.71 8.61 -47.53
N GLU A 89 4.65 8.48 -48.46
CA GLU A 89 6.07 8.46 -48.14
C GLU A 89 6.59 9.79 -47.55
N ALA A 90 6.18 10.92 -48.12
CA ALA A 90 6.58 12.25 -47.66
C ALA A 90 5.89 12.61 -46.34
N LEU A 91 4.59 12.27 -46.21
CA LEU A 91 3.86 12.44 -44.96
C LEU A 91 4.45 11.57 -43.84
N GLY A 92 4.77 10.32 -44.14
CA GLY A 92 5.41 9.39 -43.22
C GLY A 92 6.75 9.89 -42.69
N ALA A 93 7.58 10.48 -43.56
CA ALA A 93 8.84 11.09 -43.13
C ALA A 93 8.63 12.25 -42.16
N LYS A 94 7.62 13.12 -42.40
CA LYS A 94 7.28 14.23 -41.49
C LYS A 94 6.74 13.73 -40.15
N VAL A 95 5.93 12.66 -40.15
CA VAL A 95 5.41 12.06 -38.92
C VAL A 95 6.53 11.40 -38.12
N ALA A 96 7.40 10.62 -38.79
CA ALA A 96 8.55 9.95 -38.17
C ALA A 96 9.49 10.96 -37.48
N ASP A 97 9.86 12.04 -38.19
CA ASP A 97 10.72 13.11 -37.67
C ASP A 97 10.13 13.76 -36.40
N ARG A 98 8.83 14.03 -36.38
CA ARG A 98 8.16 14.70 -35.26
C ARG A 98 7.92 13.79 -34.06
N LEU A 99 7.61 12.52 -34.29
CA LEU A 99 7.46 11.54 -33.21
C LEU A 99 8.81 11.01 -32.72
N GLY A 100 9.92 11.28 -33.41
CA GLY A 100 11.23 10.72 -33.07
C GLY A 100 11.33 9.21 -33.31
N ILE A 101 10.48 8.63 -34.17
CA ILE A 101 10.49 7.20 -34.50
C ILE A 101 11.09 6.92 -35.88
N ARG A 102 11.48 5.67 -36.13
CA ARG A 102 12.02 5.26 -37.44
C ARG A 102 10.93 5.32 -38.52
N LYS A 103 11.29 5.76 -39.74
CA LYS A 103 10.35 5.75 -40.88
C LYS A 103 9.82 4.34 -41.17
N GLU A 104 10.64 3.30 -40.95
CA GLU A 104 10.21 1.91 -41.11
C GLU A 104 9.10 1.48 -40.12
N HIS A 105 8.88 2.22 -39.03
CA HIS A 105 7.84 1.97 -38.04
C HIS A 105 6.48 2.59 -38.42
N ILE A 106 6.37 3.21 -39.59
CA ILE A 106 5.13 3.81 -40.08
C ILE A 106 4.71 3.10 -41.36
N THR A 107 3.46 2.68 -41.43
CA THR A 107 2.85 2.18 -42.67
C THR A 107 1.52 2.87 -42.94
N PHE A 108 1.24 3.03 -44.23
CA PHE A 108 0.02 3.61 -44.75
C PHE A 108 -0.74 2.51 -45.48
N ILE A 109 -1.99 2.29 -45.11
CA ILE A 109 -2.84 1.25 -45.69
C ILE A 109 -4.15 1.86 -46.21
N GLU A 110 -4.58 1.37 -47.35
CA GLU A 110 -5.85 1.67 -47.99
C GLU A 110 -6.89 0.62 -47.58
N LYS A 111 -8.17 0.89 -47.83
CA LYS A 111 -9.25 -0.06 -47.57
C LYS A 111 -9.03 -1.45 -48.17
N ASP A 112 -8.44 -1.51 -49.36
CA ASP A 112 -8.24 -2.75 -50.12
C ASP A 112 -6.83 -3.35 -49.93
N THR A 113 -6.06 -2.86 -48.95
CA THR A 113 -4.74 -3.41 -48.63
C THR A 113 -4.89 -4.85 -48.11
N GLU A 114 -4.17 -5.78 -48.75
CA GLU A 114 -4.19 -7.18 -48.34
C GLU A 114 -3.62 -7.37 -46.92
N GLY A 115 -4.25 -8.25 -46.14
CA GLY A 115 -3.82 -8.52 -44.76
C GLY A 115 -2.38 -9.05 -44.64
N CYS A 116 -1.85 -9.69 -45.69
CA CYS A 116 -0.47 -10.17 -45.74
C CYS A 116 0.55 -9.01 -45.70
N VAL A 117 0.24 -7.87 -46.32
CA VAL A 117 1.10 -6.68 -46.31
C VAL A 117 1.22 -6.12 -44.90
N LEU A 118 0.08 -6.07 -44.18
CA LEU A 118 0.07 -5.64 -42.79
C LEU A 118 0.78 -6.64 -41.87
N ALA A 119 0.57 -7.95 -42.07
CA ALA A 119 1.25 -8.99 -41.31
C ALA A 119 2.77 -8.92 -41.48
N GLN A 120 3.26 -8.70 -42.71
CA GLN A 120 4.68 -8.50 -43.00
C GLN A 120 5.25 -7.24 -42.35
N PHE A 121 4.47 -6.14 -42.35
CA PHE A 121 4.87 -4.91 -41.64
C PHE A 121 5.01 -5.13 -40.13
N ILE A 122 4.06 -5.84 -39.51
CA ILE A 122 4.14 -6.18 -38.09
C ILE A 122 5.38 -7.06 -37.87
N ALA A 123 5.50 -8.18 -38.59
CA ALA A 123 6.59 -9.13 -38.43
C ALA A 123 7.99 -8.48 -38.53
N ARG A 124 8.20 -7.57 -39.47
CA ARG A 124 9.51 -6.91 -39.67
C ARG A 124 9.83 -5.81 -38.66
N THR A 125 8.84 -5.33 -37.89
CA THR A 125 9.01 -4.23 -36.93
C THR A 125 8.95 -4.65 -35.46
N LEU A 126 8.75 -5.95 -35.20
CA LEU A 126 8.84 -6.54 -33.86
C LEU A 126 10.28 -6.46 -33.31
N HIS A 127 10.38 -6.30 -32.00
CA HIS A 127 11.61 -6.35 -31.22
C HIS A 127 11.55 -7.47 -30.17
N GLU A 128 12.64 -7.67 -29.42
CA GLU A 128 12.66 -8.59 -28.27
C GLU A 128 11.58 -8.18 -27.25
N PRO A 129 10.84 -9.12 -26.64
CA PRO A 129 9.75 -8.76 -25.73
C PRO A 129 10.22 -7.86 -24.57
N ILE A 130 9.52 -6.74 -24.36
CA ILE A 130 9.79 -5.77 -23.29
C ILE A 130 8.61 -5.79 -22.30
N GLU A 131 8.93 -5.77 -21.01
CA GLU A 131 7.93 -5.50 -19.97
C GLU A 131 7.64 -4.01 -19.89
N PHE A 132 6.38 -3.65 -20.12
CA PHE A 132 5.92 -2.29 -19.93
C PHE A 132 5.35 -2.13 -18.52
N LYS A 133 5.61 -0.97 -17.91
CA LYS A 133 5.00 -0.58 -16.64
C LYS A 133 4.43 0.82 -16.77
N VAL A 134 3.12 0.90 -16.72
CA VAL A 134 2.35 2.14 -16.79
C VAL A 134 2.20 2.68 -15.37
N SER A 135 2.94 3.74 -15.07
CA SER A 135 2.82 4.47 -13.81
C SER A 135 1.44 5.12 -13.66
N SER A 136 1.03 5.34 -12.42
CA SER A 136 -0.20 6.06 -12.12
C SER A 136 -0.20 7.50 -12.66
N THR A 137 0.97 8.13 -12.83
CA THR A 137 1.11 9.44 -13.48
C THR A 137 0.76 9.40 -14.96
N GLN A 138 1.10 8.32 -15.66
CA GLN A 138 0.74 8.12 -17.07
C GLN A 138 -0.76 7.84 -17.23
N ILE A 139 -1.35 7.08 -16.30
CA ILE A 139 -2.81 6.91 -16.20
C ILE A 139 -3.50 8.26 -15.97
N ALA A 140 -2.94 9.11 -15.11
CA ALA A 140 -3.49 10.42 -14.83
C ALA A 140 -3.49 11.33 -16.08
N ALA A 141 -2.41 11.31 -16.87
CA ALA A 141 -2.30 12.07 -18.12
C ALA A 141 -3.45 11.70 -19.09
N LEU A 142 -3.73 10.40 -19.22
CA LEU A 142 -4.86 9.86 -19.98
C LEU A 142 -6.20 10.42 -19.54
N THR A 143 -6.48 10.42 -18.23
CA THR A 143 -7.72 10.99 -17.68
C THR A 143 -7.77 12.52 -17.76
N GLY A 144 -6.60 13.16 -17.83
CA GLY A 144 -6.44 14.61 -17.92
C GLY A 144 -6.92 15.20 -19.25
N LEU A 145 -6.95 14.39 -20.32
CA LEU A 145 -7.46 14.74 -21.65
C LEU A 145 -9.00 14.88 -21.69
N SER A 146 -9.71 14.46 -20.64
CA SER A 146 -11.16 14.66 -20.54
C SER A 146 -11.53 16.14 -20.35
N GLY A 147 -12.48 16.62 -21.15
CA GLY A 147 -12.91 18.03 -21.24
C GLY A 147 -13.59 18.63 -20.00
N ILE A 148 -13.55 17.95 -18.85
CA ILE A 148 -14.32 18.33 -17.65
C ILE A 148 -13.56 19.40 -16.84
N ARG A 149 -13.35 20.57 -17.45
CA ARG A 149 -12.61 21.71 -16.87
C ARG A 149 -13.18 22.20 -15.54
N LYS A 150 -14.48 22.00 -15.29
CA LYS A 150 -15.18 22.44 -14.08
C LYS A 150 -14.49 21.96 -12.80
N TYR A 151 -13.99 20.72 -12.78
CA TYR A 151 -13.36 20.13 -11.60
C TYR A 151 -11.85 20.37 -11.51
N ASN A 152 -11.22 20.99 -12.51
CA ASN A 152 -9.80 21.33 -12.42
C ASN A 152 -9.53 22.33 -11.29
N LYS A 153 -10.42 23.31 -11.09
CA LYS A 153 -10.25 24.33 -10.05
C LYS A 153 -10.21 23.72 -8.63
N PRO A 154 -11.21 22.91 -8.18
CA PRO A 154 -11.14 22.29 -6.87
C PRO A 154 -9.96 21.32 -6.74
N ILE A 155 -9.65 20.51 -7.76
CA ILE A 155 -8.47 19.62 -7.73
C ILE A 155 -7.17 20.43 -7.54
N ASN A 156 -6.96 21.46 -8.37
CA ASN A 156 -5.76 22.31 -8.31
C ASN A 156 -5.63 23.06 -6.98
N LEU A 157 -6.75 23.45 -6.37
CA LEU A 157 -6.75 24.06 -5.04
C LEU A 157 -6.22 23.08 -3.99
N VAL A 158 -6.65 21.82 -4.01
CA VAL A 158 -6.15 20.79 -3.09
C VAL A 158 -4.67 20.50 -3.36
N LEU A 159 -4.25 20.38 -4.62
CA LEU A 159 -2.85 20.21 -4.99
C LEU A 159 -1.97 21.36 -4.47
N ALA A 160 -2.44 22.60 -4.59
CA ALA A 160 -1.75 23.77 -4.04
C ALA A 160 -1.63 23.70 -2.51
N ARG A 161 -2.70 23.28 -1.80
CA ARG A 161 -2.67 23.09 -0.34
C ARG A 161 -1.68 21.99 0.08
N ILE A 162 -1.65 20.86 -0.64
CA ILE A 162 -0.66 19.79 -0.41
C ILE A 162 0.76 20.34 -0.55
N LYS A 163 1.02 21.13 -1.60
CA LYS A 163 2.33 21.75 -1.82
C LYS A 163 2.72 22.70 -0.68
N VAL A 164 1.82 23.59 -0.27
CA VAL A 164 2.07 24.52 0.84
C VAL A 164 2.37 23.76 2.15
N ALA A 165 1.62 22.68 2.43
CA ALA A 165 1.87 21.83 3.59
C ALA A 165 3.24 21.14 3.51
N SER A 166 3.62 20.65 2.33
CA SER A 166 4.95 20.07 2.08
C SER A 166 6.04 21.09 2.38
N ASP A 167 5.94 22.30 1.83
CA ASP A 167 6.93 23.37 2.02
C ASP A 167 7.02 23.78 3.50
N ALA A 168 5.89 23.80 4.22
CA ALA A 168 5.86 24.07 5.64
C ALA A 168 6.59 22.99 6.46
N CYS A 169 6.41 21.70 6.14
CA CYS A 169 7.14 20.62 6.80
C CYS A 169 8.65 20.70 6.57
N HIS A 170 9.10 21.11 5.37
CA HIS A 170 10.53 21.28 5.10
C HIS A 170 11.10 22.47 5.89
N LYS A 171 10.44 23.63 5.86
CA LYS A 171 10.84 24.81 6.63
C LYS A 171 10.92 24.54 8.13
N LEU A 172 9.99 23.74 8.66
CA LEU A 172 9.96 23.37 10.06
C LEU A 172 11.25 22.65 10.50
N VAL A 173 11.85 21.86 9.62
CA VAL A 173 13.03 21.04 9.92
C VAL A 173 14.35 21.62 9.40
N GLU A 174 14.32 22.79 8.73
CA GLU A 174 15.51 23.45 8.19
C GLU A 174 16.55 23.75 9.27
N ALA A 175 16.10 24.16 10.47
CA ALA A 175 16.99 24.48 11.58
C ALA A 175 17.55 23.23 12.27
N SER A 176 16.69 22.25 12.54
CA SER A 176 17.05 20.97 13.13
C SER A 176 15.84 20.03 13.14
N LYS A 177 16.11 18.72 13.14
CA LYS A 177 15.08 17.71 13.39
C LYS A 177 15.06 17.34 14.88
N SER A 178 13.88 17.37 15.49
CA SER A 178 13.62 16.97 16.87
C SER A 178 12.30 16.19 16.98
N TYR A 179 12.07 15.59 18.16
CA TYR A 179 10.82 14.90 18.47
C TYR A 179 9.59 15.83 18.31
N GLU A 180 9.70 17.09 18.70
CA GLU A 180 8.64 18.09 18.56
C GLU A 180 8.36 18.39 17.08
N THR A 181 9.41 18.51 16.27
CA THR A 181 9.24 18.68 14.81
C THR A 181 8.63 17.43 14.17
N ASP A 182 8.98 16.24 14.65
CA ASP A 182 8.41 14.99 14.14
C ASP A 182 6.91 14.91 14.41
N LEU A 183 6.47 15.26 15.63
CA LEU A 183 5.05 15.31 15.98
C LEU A 183 4.28 16.30 15.10
N ALA A 184 4.85 17.46 14.83
CA ALA A 184 4.25 18.46 13.97
C ALA A 184 4.19 18.02 12.49
N VAL A 185 5.22 17.32 11.99
CA VAL A 185 5.20 16.72 10.64
C VAL A 185 4.09 15.66 10.56
N ILE A 186 4.02 14.72 11.52
CA ILE A 186 2.97 13.67 11.54
C ILE A 186 1.57 14.28 11.64
N ALA A 187 1.37 15.28 12.51
CA ALA A 187 0.10 15.98 12.62
C ALA A 187 -0.30 16.63 11.30
N THR A 188 0.65 17.27 10.61
CA THR A 188 0.43 17.85 9.27
C THR A 188 0.09 16.77 8.26
N GLN A 189 0.79 15.63 8.28
CA GLN A 189 0.51 14.50 7.40
C GLN A 189 -0.92 13.99 7.59
N ASN A 190 -1.37 13.82 8.83
CA ASN A 190 -2.72 13.37 9.17
C ASN A 190 -3.79 14.38 8.72
N LEU A 191 -3.54 15.67 8.93
CA LEU A 191 -4.44 16.73 8.49
C LEU A 191 -4.59 16.75 6.96
N VAL A 192 -3.48 16.63 6.23
CA VAL A 192 -3.51 16.59 4.75
C VAL A 192 -4.23 15.34 4.24
N ARG A 193 -4.04 14.17 4.87
CA ARG A 193 -4.80 12.95 4.54
C ARG A 193 -6.31 13.19 4.67
N LYS A 194 -6.74 13.80 5.78
CA LYS A 194 -8.14 14.12 6.05
C LYS A 194 -8.71 15.10 5.02
N VAL A 195 -8.01 16.21 4.77
CA VAL A 195 -8.43 17.21 3.78
C VAL A 195 -8.55 16.59 2.38
N VAL A 196 -7.58 15.77 1.96
CA VAL A 196 -7.64 15.08 0.66
C VAL A 196 -8.83 14.12 0.60
N ALA A 197 -9.09 13.36 1.66
CA ALA A 197 -10.22 12.44 1.70
C ALA A 197 -11.57 13.19 1.61
N GLU A 198 -11.74 14.26 2.41
CA GLU A 198 -12.95 15.08 2.43
C GLU A 198 -13.20 15.77 1.07
N GLU A 199 -12.16 16.33 0.45
CA GLU A 199 -12.28 17.02 -0.84
C GLU A 199 -12.52 16.03 -1.99
N LYS A 200 -11.90 14.84 -1.95
CA LYS A 200 -12.20 13.75 -2.89
C LYS A 200 -13.68 13.37 -2.80
N GLU A 201 -14.17 13.12 -1.59
CA GLU A 201 -15.58 12.78 -1.35
C GLU A 201 -16.52 13.90 -1.82
N SER A 202 -16.17 15.16 -1.55
CA SER A 202 -16.95 16.31 -2.03
C SER A 202 -17.01 16.38 -3.55
N ILE A 203 -15.87 16.22 -4.24
CA ILE A 203 -15.81 16.22 -5.71
C ILE A 203 -16.61 15.04 -6.27
N PHE A 204 -16.50 13.86 -5.65
CA PHE A 204 -17.19 12.67 -6.10
C PHE A 204 -18.70 12.80 -5.94
N ARG A 205 -19.14 13.33 -4.79
CA ARG A 205 -20.55 13.62 -4.55
C ARG A 205 -21.10 14.65 -5.52
N GLU A 206 -20.39 15.76 -5.74
CA GLU A 206 -20.82 16.78 -6.69
C GLU A 206 -20.93 16.20 -8.11
N ALA A 207 -19.98 15.35 -8.51
CA ALA A 207 -20.02 14.65 -9.79
C ALA A 207 -21.24 13.73 -9.87
N PHE A 208 -21.47 12.91 -8.86
CA PHE A 208 -22.63 12.01 -8.79
C PHE A 208 -23.96 12.76 -8.91
N GLU A 209 -24.10 13.88 -8.21
CA GLU A 209 -25.34 14.65 -8.12
C GLU A 209 -25.60 15.52 -9.37
N ASN A 210 -24.55 16.12 -9.94
CA ASN A 210 -24.69 17.21 -10.92
C ASN A 210 -24.24 16.85 -12.34
N VAL A 211 -23.69 15.66 -12.55
CA VAL A 211 -23.22 15.23 -13.86
C VAL A 211 -24.13 14.11 -14.35
N ALA A 212 -24.96 14.40 -15.35
CA ALA A 212 -25.97 13.46 -15.86
C ALA A 212 -25.34 12.22 -16.51
N SER A 213 -24.14 12.35 -17.06
CA SER A 213 -23.41 11.30 -17.75
C SER A 213 -22.58 10.49 -16.75
N VAL A 214 -22.91 9.20 -16.56
CA VAL A 214 -22.12 8.25 -15.74
C VAL A 214 -20.67 8.20 -16.21
N THR A 215 -20.49 8.30 -17.52
CA THR A 215 -19.20 8.39 -18.19
C THR A 215 -18.38 9.59 -17.71
N ASP A 216 -18.99 10.79 -17.66
CA ASP A 216 -18.31 11.99 -17.16
C ASP A 216 -18.05 11.90 -15.65
N GLN A 217 -18.93 11.26 -14.89
CA GLN A 217 -18.69 10.96 -13.48
C GLN A 217 -17.43 10.09 -13.29
N ASN A 218 -17.31 9.00 -14.05
CA ASN A 218 -16.15 8.10 -14.00
C ASN A 218 -14.86 8.82 -14.36
N LEU A 219 -14.91 9.74 -15.33
CA LEU A 219 -13.77 10.59 -15.69
C LEU A 219 -13.35 11.50 -14.53
N ILE A 220 -14.31 12.11 -13.83
CA ILE A 220 -14.03 12.93 -12.64
C ILE A 220 -13.45 12.07 -11.52
N TYR A 221 -14.01 10.89 -11.29
CA TYR A 221 -13.52 9.93 -10.29
C TYR A 221 -12.08 9.51 -10.58
N GLY A 222 -11.78 9.16 -11.84
CA GLY A 222 -10.43 8.82 -12.27
C GLY A 222 -9.48 10.01 -12.08
N LYS A 223 -9.85 11.18 -12.61
CA LYS A 223 -9.01 12.38 -12.56
C LYS A 223 -8.71 12.84 -11.15
N ALA A 224 -9.74 13.10 -10.33
CA ALA A 224 -9.57 13.56 -8.96
C ALA A 224 -9.03 12.44 -8.07
N GLY A 225 -9.51 11.21 -8.25
CA GLY A 225 -9.08 10.05 -7.49
C GLY A 225 -7.59 9.77 -7.65
N VAL A 226 -7.11 9.67 -8.88
CA VAL A 226 -5.70 9.40 -9.19
C VAL A 226 -4.83 10.59 -8.83
N SER A 227 -5.16 11.80 -9.30
CA SER A 227 -4.30 12.98 -9.10
C SER A 227 -4.11 13.31 -7.62
N LEU A 228 -5.18 13.30 -6.83
CA LEU A 228 -5.10 13.64 -5.41
C LEU A 228 -4.47 12.51 -4.59
N SER A 229 -4.72 11.24 -4.93
CA SER A 229 -4.05 10.12 -4.26
C SER A 229 -2.54 10.13 -4.51
N LEU A 230 -2.10 10.40 -5.74
CA LEU A 230 -0.68 10.47 -6.08
C LEU A 230 0.01 11.65 -5.40
N ALA A 231 -0.63 12.82 -5.42
CA ALA A 231 -0.11 13.99 -4.72
C ALA A 231 0.02 13.73 -3.21
N LEU A 232 -0.99 13.09 -2.60
CA LEU A 232 -0.93 12.70 -1.19
C LEU A 232 0.20 11.70 -0.93
N GLN A 233 0.34 10.65 -1.75
CA GLN A 233 1.43 9.68 -1.61
C GLN A 233 2.79 10.34 -1.71
N GLN A 234 3.01 11.19 -2.72
CA GLN A 234 4.26 11.92 -2.90
C GLN A 234 4.56 12.84 -1.72
N PHE A 235 3.54 13.55 -1.22
CA PHE A 235 3.65 14.38 -0.03
C PHE A 235 4.08 13.57 1.20
N ILE A 236 3.46 12.41 1.45
CA ILE A 236 3.86 11.53 2.57
C ILE A 236 5.31 11.06 2.39
N LEU A 237 5.67 10.54 1.22
CA LEU A 237 7.03 10.07 0.94
C LEU A 237 8.08 11.17 1.12
N THR A 238 7.76 12.38 0.69
CA THR A 238 8.68 13.52 0.78
C THR A 238 8.81 13.99 2.23
N THR A 239 7.69 14.17 2.94
CA THR A 239 7.69 14.65 4.33
C THR A 239 8.16 13.61 5.34
N ASN A 240 8.12 12.31 5.02
CA ASN A 240 8.79 11.28 5.83
C ASN A 240 10.30 11.53 5.94
N LYS A 241 10.93 12.14 4.91
CA LYS A 241 12.34 12.55 4.98
C LYS A 241 12.59 13.70 5.94
N CYS A 242 11.55 14.41 6.40
CA CYS A 242 11.67 15.44 7.43
C CYS A 242 11.80 14.84 8.84
N LEU A 243 11.44 13.58 9.04
CA LEU A 243 11.47 12.94 10.36
C LEU A 243 12.90 12.64 10.83
N THR A 244 13.09 12.54 12.15
CA THR A 244 14.37 12.13 12.79
C THR A 244 14.72 10.66 12.59
N TRP A 245 13.91 9.91 11.84
CA TRP A 245 14.13 8.49 11.56
C TRP A 245 13.65 8.07 10.19
N ASP A 246 14.12 6.90 9.77
CA ASP A 246 13.63 6.24 8.57
C ASP A 246 12.36 5.44 8.90
N VAL A 247 11.21 5.91 8.42
CA VAL A 247 9.91 5.24 8.61
C VAL A 247 9.82 3.87 7.93
N THR A 248 10.76 3.56 7.04
CA THR A 248 10.84 2.28 6.34
C THR A 248 11.79 1.30 7.01
N ASP A 249 12.62 1.73 7.96
CA ASP A 249 13.52 0.84 8.70
C ASP A 249 12.72 0.05 9.76
N PRO A 250 12.53 -1.27 9.58
CA PRO A 250 11.78 -2.08 10.54
C PRO A 250 12.50 -2.25 11.89
N ARG A 251 13.76 -1.81 12.02
CA ARG A 251 14.54 -1.87 13.26
C ARG A 251 14.42 -0.62 14.10
N ASP A 252 13.93 0.48 13.52
CA ASP A 252 13.80 1.70 14.28
C ASP A 252 12.65 1.56 15.30
N PRO A 253 12.92 1.72 16.62
CA PRO A 253 11.91 1.52 17.64
C PRO A 253 10.72 2.49 17.50
N ARG A 254 10.86 3.61 16.80
CA ARG A 254 9.73 4.53 16.52
C ARG A 254 8.71 3.96 15.53
N ASN A 255 9.11 2.98 14.71
CA ASN A 255 8.21 2.27 13.80
C ASN A 255 7.47 1.10 14.47
N ILE A 256 7.99 0.67 15.62
CA ILE A 256 7.53 -0.51 16.37
C ILE A 256 6.70 -0.08 17.56
N TYR A 257 7.12 0.94 18.29
CA TYR A 257 6.44 1.41 19.48
C TYR A 257 5.71 2.72 19.22
N LYS A 258 4.40 2.75 19.49
CA LYS A 258 3.56 3.95 19.37
C LYS A 258 2.66 4.13 20.57
N LYS A 259 2.16 5.35 20.78
CA LYS A 259 1.14 5.61 21.80
C LYS A 259 -0.25 5.59 21.21
N CYS A 260 -1.20 5.07 21.98
CA CYS A 260 -2.61 5.34 21.75
C CYS A 260 -2.85 6.86 21.85
N PRO A 261 -3.46 7.50 20.83
CA PRO A 261 -3.70 8.94 20.83
C PRO A 261 -4.76 9.39 21.85
N HIS A 262 -5.48 8.45 22.48
CA HIS A 262 -6.58 8.75 23.40
C HIS A 262 -6.21 8.61 24.88
N CYS A 263 -5.27 7.71 25.21
CA CYS A 263 -4.94 7.39 26.60
C CYS A 263 -3.45 7.18 26.87
N ASP A 264 -2.59 7.47 25.88
CA ASP A 264 -1.13 7.36 25.96
C ASP A 264 -0.57 5.96 26.28
N ALA A 265 -1.41 4.92 26.24
CA ALA A 265 -0.96 3.54 26.38
C ALA A 265 0.02 3.18 25.24
N VAL A 266 1.10 2.49 25.58
CA VAL A 266 2.15 2.11 24.62
C VAL A 266 1.78 0.80 23.95
N TYR A 267 1.87 0.78 22.62
CA TYR A 267 1.61 -0.39 21.78
C TYR A 267 2.87 -0.78 21.02
N VAL A 268 2.98 -2.09 20.77
CA VAL A 268 3.98 -2.70 19.90
C VAL A 268 3.30 -3.09 18.59
N LYS A 269 3.91 -2.73 17.46
CA LYS A 269 3.46 -3.14 16.13
C LYS A 269 3.71 -4.63 15.99
N VAL A 270 2.65 -5.38 15.80
CA VAL A 270 2.74 -6.80 15.48
C VAL A 270 2.65 -6.93 13.95
N ALA A 271 3.55 -7.70 13.33
CA ALA A 271 3.50 -7.91 11.88
C ALA A 271 2.15 -8.53 11.47
N GLY A 272 1.61 -8.11 10.31
CA GLY A 272 0.32 -8.60 9.82
C GLY A 272 -0.93 -7.91 10.39
N CYS A 273 -0.79 -7.04 11.40
CA CYS A 273 -1.94 -6.26 11.88
C CYS A 273 -2.37 -5.19 10.86
N ILE A 274 -3.66 -5.25 10.50
CA ILE A 274 -4.38 -4.21 9.76
C ILE A 274 -4.23 -2.85 10.47
N HIS A 275 -4.27 -1.76 9.69
CA HIS A 275 -3.94 -0.41 10.15
C HIS A 275 -4.78 0.12 11.33
N ILE A 276 -5.86 -0.56 11.73
CA ILE A 276 -6.77 -0.13 12.79
C ILE A 276 -6.55 -1.01 14.03
N TYR A 277 -6.17 -0.39 15.13
CA TYR A 277 -5.90 -1.03 16.43
C TYR A 277 -6.97 -0.60 17.43
N GLN A 278 -7.53 -1.52 18.19
CA GLN A 278 -8.42 -1.19 19.30
C GLN A 278 -7.63 -1.11 20.61
N CYS A 279 -7.67 0.05 21.26
CA CYS A 279 -6.92 0.24 22.50
C CYS A 279 -7.52 -0.60 23.64
N GLY A 280 -6.83 -1.64 24.08
CA GLY A 280 -7.33 -2.59 25.09
C GLY A 280 -8.40 -3.54 24.60
N GLY A 281 -8.68 -3.54 23.30
CA GLY A 281 -9.25 -4.73 22.71
C GLY A 281 -8.26 -5.87 22.95
N GLU A 282 -8.76 -7.05 23.26
CA GLU A 282 -8.04 -8.29 23.00
C GLU A 282 -7.71 -8.28 21.51
N GLY A 283 -6.58 -7.66 21.12
CA GLY A 283 -6.10 -7.70 19.76
C GLY A 283 -5.79 -9.16 19.51
N HIS A 284 -6.75 -9.89 18.92
CA HIS A 284 -6.69 -11.30 18.58
C HIS A 284 -5.47 -12.02 19.18
N ILE A 285 -5.61 -12.49 20.41
CA ILE A 285 -5.02 -13.79 20.71
C ILE A 285 -5.88 -14.73 19.87
N PRO A 286 -5.38 -15.35 18.79
CA PRO A 286 -6.15 -16.40 18.16
C PRO A 286 -6.32 -17.48 19.23
N ASP A 287 -7.54 -17.68 19.72
CA ASP A 287 -7.91 -19.01 20.17
C ASP A 287 -7.51 -19.97 19.05
N ALA A 288 -6.85 -21.05 19.43
CA ALA A 288 -5.91 -21.85 18.65
C ALA A 288 -6.44 -22.56 17.38
N GLU A 289 -7.51 -22.08 16.74
CA GLU A 289 -8.22 -22.79 15.66
C GLU A 289 -8.62 -21.91 14.45
N ALA A 290 -7.90 -20.82 14.15
CA ALA A 290 -8.08 -20.14 12.86
C ALA A 290 -7.37 -20.92 11.72
N PRO A 291 -8.05 -21.18 10.58
CA PRO A 291 -7.50 -21.98 9.50
C PRO A 291 -6.29 -21.30 8.85
N LYS A 292 -5.19 -22.05 8.77
CA LYS A 292 -3.95 -21.67 8.09
C LYS A 292 -4.20 -21.60 6.58
N THR A 293 -4.34 -20.40 6.03
CA THR A 293 -4.16 -20.18 4.60
C THR A 293 -3.09 -19.12 4.37
N SER A 294 -2.06 -19.55 3.63
CA SER A 294 -0.91 -18.84 3.03
C SER A 294 -0.40 -17.56 3.73
N GLU A 295 0.80 -17.69 4.31
CA GLU A 295 1.70 -16.59 4.72
C GLU A 295 1.22 -15.65 5.85
N ALA A 296 0.43 -16.17 6.79
CA ALA A 296 0.25 -15.49 8.07
C ALA A 296 1.57 -15.53 8.88
N VAL A 297 2.27 -14.41 8.91
CA VAL A 297 3.40 -14.18 9.82
C VAL A 297 2.92 -14.36 11.25
N ALA A 298 3.49 -15.36 11.94
CA ALA A 298 3.21 -15.62 13.34
C ALA A 298 3.93 -14.58 14.21
N ALA A 299 3.18 -13.88 15.05
CA ALA A 299 3.76 -13.18 16.18
C ALA A 299 3.54 -14.00 17.45
N GLN A 300 4.62 -14.20 18.20
CA GLN A 300 4.56 -14.96 19.45
C GLN A 300 5.08 -14.10 20.58
N PHE A 301 4.34 -14.12 21.70
CA PHE A 301 4.76 -13.53 22.95
C PHE A 301 5.54 -14.58 23.74
N ALA A 302 6.82 -14.29 23.97
CA ALA A 302 7.71 -15.09 24.81
C ALA A 302 7.92 -14.37 26.15
N GLN A 303 8.02 -15.13 27.24
CA GLN A 303 8.26 -14.59 28.57
C GLN A 303 9.42 -15.34 29.23
N GLU A 304 10.45 -14.61 29.63
CA GLU A 304 11.53 -15.08 30.50
C GLU A 304 11.68 -14.13 31.68
N GLU A 305 11.66 -14.67 32.90
CA GLU A 305 11.77 -13.94 34.16
C GLU A 305 10.83 -12.71 34.28
N GLU A 306 11.38 -11.50 34.09
CA GLU A 306 10.72 -10.20 34.18
C GLU A 306 10.55 -9.49 32.83
N THR A 307 10.88 -10.12 31.71
CA THR A 307 10.81 -9.48 30.40
C THR A 307 9.86 -10.23 29.47
N ILE A 308 8.97 -9.48 28.82
CA ILE A 308 8.09 -9.99 27.76
C ILE A 308 8.74 -9.57 26.45
N TRP A 309 8.77 -10.44 25.46
CA TRP A 309 9.29 -10.11 24.13
C TRP A 309 8.20 -10.37 23.09
N VAL A 310 8.17 -9.54 22.05
CA VAL A 310 7.30 -9.74 20.88
C VAL A 310 8.18 -10.13 19.71
N GLU A 311 7.91 -11.32 19.15
CA GLU A 311 8.54 -11.80 17.93
C GLU A 311 7.66 -11.46 16.73
N TYR A 312 8.25 -10.97 15.64
CA TYR A 312 7.55 -10.80 14.37
C TYR A 312 8.48 -10.94 13.16
N VAL A 313 7.95 -11.45 12.04
CA VAL A 313 8.74 -11.74 10.83
C VAL A 313 8.46 -10.72 9.73
N ILE A 314 9.51 -10.13 9.16
CA ILE A 314 9.41 -9.25 7.98
C ILE A 314 10.40 -9.73 6.93
N ASN A 315 9.91 -10.12 5.75
CA ASN A 315 10.72 -10.61 4.63
C ASN A 315 11.67 -11.76 5.03
N GLY A 316 11.20 -12.71 5.82
CA GLY A 316 12.00 -13.86 6.30
C GLY A 316 13.01 -13.55 7.40
N THR A 317 13.15 -12.28 7.81
CA THR A 317 13.95 -11.87 8.97
C THR A 317 13.04 -11.77 10.19
N VAL A 318 13.45 -12.35 11.31
CA VAL A 318 12.71 -12.24 12.57
C VAL A 318 13.27 -11.09 13.41
N TYR A 319 12.37 -10.32 14.01
CA TYR A 319 12.68 -9.20 14.87
C TYR A 319 12.13 -9.48 16.27
N VAL A 320 12.95 -9.21 17.28
CA VAL A 320 12.58 -9.36 18.68
C VAL A 320 12.56 -7.96 19.31
N ALA A 321 11.41 -7.60 19.87
CA ALA A 321 11.19 -6.33 20.55
C ALA A 321 11.00 -6.56 22.06
N GLU A 322 11.82 -5.91 22.88
CA GLU A 322 11.72 -5.98 24.34
C GLU A 322 10.48 -5.23 24.83
N VAL A 323 9.68 -5.88 25.68
CA VAL A 323 8.56 -5.28 26.40
C VAL A 323 8.87 -5.39 27.89
N VAL A 324 9.48 -4.33 28.42
CA VAL A 324 9.87 -4.27 29.82
C VAL A 324 8.62 -4.26 30.71
N ARG A 325 8.41 -5.36 31.46
CA ARG A 325 7.31 -5.56 32.41
C ARG A 325 7.27 -4.47 33.49
N GLU A 326 8.41 -3.83 33.77
CA GLU A 326 8.52 -2.69 34.69
C GLU A 326 7.77 -1.44 34.21
N LYS A 327 7.47 -1.27 32.92
CA LYS A 327 6.58 -0.20 32.44
C LYS A 327 5.10 -0.54 32.55
N LEU A 328 4.73 -1.81 32.33
CA LEU A 328 3.39 -2.31 32.66
C LEU A 328 3.12 -2.21 34.17
N ARG A 329 4.13 -2.54 35.01
CA ARG A 329 4.09 -2.33 36.49
C ARG A 329 4.24 -0.87 36.91
N GLY A 330 5.00 -0.06 36.17
CA GLY A 330 5.20 1.37 36.42
C GLY A 330 3.92 2.16 36.22
N PHE A 331 3.07 1.74 35.27
CA PHE A 331 1.69 2.23 35.14
C PHE A 331 0.84 1.88 36.38
N THR A 332 1.04 0.70 36.97
CA THR A 332 0.40 0.30 38.25
C THR A 332 0.90 1.15 39.43
N LYS A 333 2.19 1.52 39.46
CA LYS A 333 2.75 2.45 40.47
C LYS A 333 2.18 3.86 40.36
N THR A 334 1.95 4.37 39.15
CA THR A 334 1.30 5.69 38.93
C THR A 334 -0.18 5.69 39.37
N LEU A 335 -0.85 4.54 39.30
CA LEU A 335 -2.20 4.33 39.83
C LEU A 335 -2.22 4.29 41.37
N VAL A 336 -1.23 3.67 41.99
CA VAL A 336 -1.02 3.70 43.46
C VAL A 336 -0.75 5.14 43.94
N ALA A 337 0.00 5.93 43.18
CA ALA A 337 0.26 7.34 43.50
C ALA A 337 -0.99 8.26 43.40
N ARG A 338 -2.07 7.81 42.73
CA ARG A 338 -3.36 8.53 42.65
C ARG A 338 -4.40 8.03 43.66
N ALA A 339 -4.11 6.98 44.43
CA ALA A 339 -4.94 6.56 45.54
C ALA A 339 -4.82 7.57 46.69
N ARG A 340 -5.94 7.97 47.28
CA ARG A 340 -5.95 8.97 48.36
C ARG A 340 -5.46 8.39 49.68
N THR A 341 -5.52 7.06 49.83
CA THR A 341 -5.08 6.34 51.02
C THR A 341 -4.34 5.06 50.67
N GLN A 342 -3.55 4.57 51.62
CA GLN A 342 -2.73 3.37 51.47
C GLN A 342 -3.58 2.09 51.35
N ASP A 343 -4.75 2.05 52.00
CA ASP A 343 -5.71 0.96 51.89
C ASP A 343 -6.43 0.95 50.53
N GLU A 344 -6.69 2.13 49.94
CA GLU A 344 -7.25 2.23 48.59
C GLU A 344 -6.26 1.74 47.53
N ALA A 345 -4.97 2.05 47.70
CA ALA A 345 -3.91 1.52 46.86
C ALA A 345 -3.78 0.00 46.98
N ARG A 346 -3.84 -0.53 48.21
CA ARG A 346 -3.72 -1.96 48.49
C ARG A 346 -4.93 -2.75 47.97
N SER A 347 -6.15 -2.25 48.18
CA SER A 347 -7.38 -2.86 47.68
C SER A 347 -7.44 -2.88 46.15
N LYS A 348 -7.00 -1.81 45.47
CA LYS A 348 -6.90 -1.76 44.00
C LYS A 348 -5.81 -2.67 43.44
N LEU A 349 -4.74 -2.88 44.19
CA LEU A 349 -3.67 -3.81 43.81
C LEU A 349 -4.14 -5.26 43.99
N GLU A 350 -4.75 -5.58 45.14
CA GLU A 350 -5.26 -6.91 45.47
C GLU A 350 -6.37 -7.34 44.50
N SER A 351 -7.29 -6.44 44.12
CA SER A 351 -8.33 -6.72 43.10
C SER A 351 -7.76 -6.94 41.70
N ALA A 352 -6.71 -6.20 41.31
CA ALA A 352 -6.03 -6.37 40.03
C ALA A 352 -5.26 -7.71 39.94
N THR A 353 -4.71 -8.20 41.05
CA THR A 353 -4.03 -9.51 41.11
C THR A 353 -4.98 -10.70 41.28
N ALA A 354 -6.13 -10.54 41.94
CA ALA A 354 -7.06 -11.64 42.20
C ALA A 354 -7.91 -12.04 40.97
N ASN A 355 -8.18 -11.12 40.05
CA ASN A 355 -9.05 -11.32 38.88
C ASN A 355 -8.30 -11.44 37.56
N GLY A 356 -7.19 -12.21 37.53
CA GLY A 356 -6.52 -12.68 36.31
C GLY A 356 -6.78 -11.84 35.05
N THR A 357 -6.13 -10.69 34.95
CA THR A 357 -6.01 -9.86 33.72
C THR A 357 -7.26 -9.24 33.09
N ARG A 358 -8.50 -9.40 33.60
CA ARG A 358 -9.69 -8.94 32.83
C ARG A 358 -10.25 -7.53 33.09
N GLU A 359 -9.87 -6.83 34.17
CA GLU A 359 -10.48 -5.52 34.47
C GLU A 359 -9.49 -4.45 34.95
N LEU A 360 -8.32 -4.35 34.31
CA LEU A 360 -7.56 -3.10 34.37
C LEU A 360 -7.98 -2.24 33.17
N ASN A 361 -8.99 -1.37 33.38
CA ASN A 361 -9.40 -0.26 32.50
C ASN A 361 -8.26 0.79 32.32
N ILE A 362 -7.07 0.34 31.91
CA ILE A 362 -5.91 1.19 31.56
C ILE A 362 -6.01 1.61 30.08
N PHE A 363 -6.82 0.89 29.32
CA PHE A 363 -7.04 1.14 27.91
C PHE A 363 -8.39 1.80 27.68
N CYS A 364 -8.48 2.73 26.73
CA CYS A 364 -9.70 3.49 26.50
C CYS A 364 -10.75 2.78 25.63
N GLY A 365 -10.48 1.60 25.07
CA GLY A 365 -11.38 0.89 24.17
C GLY A 365 -11.47 1.48 22.75
N ASN A 366 -10.93 2.67 22.51
CA ASN A 366 -11.05 3.37 21.24
C ASN A 366 -10.16 2.74 20.16
N SER A 367 -10.71 2.65 18.95
CA SER A 367 -9.94 2.29 17.77
C SER A 367 -9.11 3.47 17.28
N PHE A 368 -7.86 3.22 16.88
CA PHE A 368 -6.96 4.20 16.31
C PHE A 368 -6.18 3.63 15.13
N ASN A 369 -5.80 4.50 14.20
CA ASN A 369 -4.97 4.12 13.06
C ASN A 369 -3.48 4.14 13.48
N TRP A 370 -2.77 3.02 13.27
CA TRP A 370 -1.35 2.93 13.60
C TRP A 370 -0.51 4.00 12.91
N ASN A 371 -0.83 4.32 11.66
CA ASN A 371 -0.08 5.30 10.89
C ASN A 371 -0.26 6.72 11.44
N GLU A 372 -1.36 6.97 12.15
CA GLU A 372 -1.70 8.27 12.74
C GLU A 372 -1.24 8.37 14.20
N ALA A 373 -0.97 7.24 14.86
CA ALA A 373 -0.51 7.20 16.23
C ALA A 373 0.88 7.87 16.40
N PRO A 374 1.07 8.70 17.43
CA PRO A 374 2.34 9.38 17.67
C PRO A 374 3.41 8.39 18.16
N PRO A 375 4.69 8.63 17.79
CA PRO A 375 5.81 7.87 18.32
C PRO A 375 5.98 8.15 19.83
N LEU A 376 6.75 7.30 20.49
CA LEU A 376 7.21 7.56 21.86
C LEU A 376 8.28 8.66 21.88
N ASN A 377 8.36 9.39 23.00
CA ASN A 377 9.45 10.35 23.18
C ASN A 377 10.79 9.62 23.48
N PRO A 378 11.94 10.28 23.29
CA PRO A 378 13.26 9.65 23.46
C PRO A 378 13.46 9.02 24.84
N GLU A 379 13.01 9.67 25.91
CA GLU A 379 13.10 9.14 27.28
C GLU A 379 12.29 7.86 27.48
N GLN A 380 11.14 7.75 26.79
CA GLN A 380 10.31 6.56 26.85
C GLN A 380 10.92 5.42 26.03
N LEU A 381 11.49 5.71 24.87
CA LEU A 381 12.19 4.75 24.01
C LEU A 381 13.43 4.19 24.70
N ALA A 382 14.23 5.03 25.36
CA ALA A 382 15.42 4.61 26.10
C ALA A 382 15.14 3.58 27.21
N LYS A 383 13.88 3.50 27.66
CA LYS A 383 13.42 2.57 28.70
C LYS A 383 12.79 1.28 28.14
N LEU A 384 12.71 1.11 26.82
CA LEU A 384 12.05 -0.03 26.17
C LEU A 384 13.02 -1.03 25.51
N GLY A 385 14.32 -0.90 25.77
CA GLY A 385 15.34 -1.80 25.24
C GLY A 385 15.66 -1.57 23.75
N GLU A 386 16.62 -2.34 23.24
CA GLU A 386 16.99 -2.34 21.83
C GLU A 386 16.13 -3.34 21.04
N VAL A 387 15.80 -3.02 19.80
CA VAL A 387 15.20 -3.97 18.86
C VAL A 387 16.33 -4.67 18.14
N ARG A 388 16.42 -5.99 18.30
CA ARG A 388 17.51 -6.78 17.71
C ARG A 388 16.99 -7.65 16.57
N PRO A 389 17.64 -7.59 15.39
CA PRO A 389 17.43 -8.61 14.37
C PRO A 389 18.12 -9.89 14.82
N GLU A 390 17.37 -10.99 14.94
CA GLU A 390 17.96 -12.29 15.24
C GLU A 390 17.99 -13.18 13.99
N LYS A 391 19.01 -14.05 13.90
CA LYS A 391 19.10 -15.01 12.80
C LYS A 391 18.00 -16.05 12.97
N ALA A 392 17.27 -16.34 11.89
CA ALA A 392 16.15 -17.27 11.89
C ALA A 392 16.46 -18.62 12.59
N GLY A 393 17.71 -19.13 12.48
CA GLY A 393 18.11 -20.40 13.10
C GLY A 393 18.33 -20.36 14.62
N GLU A 394 18.72 -19.23 15.22
CA GLU A 394 18.88 -19.11 16.68
C GLU A 394 17.52 -19.00 17.36
N LEU A 395 16.58 -18.31 16.70
CA LEU A 395 15.18 -18.19 17.13
C LEU A 395 14.38 -19.47 16.99
N GLU A 396 14.60 -20.26 15.94
CA GLU A 396 13.92 -21.54 15.81
C GLU A 396 14.26 -22.47 16.98
N VAL A 397 15.50 -22.39 17.47
CA VAL A 397 15.95 -23.10 18.68
C VAL A 397 15.27 -22.54 19.94
N LEU A 398 15.19 -21.22 20.09
CA LEU A 398 14.55 -20.57 21.24
C LEU A 398 13.04 -20.82 21.27
N SER A 399 12.36 -20.62 20.14
CA SER A 399 10.92 -20.83 19.96
C SER A 399 10.53 -22.29 20.17
N LYS A 400 11.35 -23.24 19.67
CA LYS A 400 11.20 -24.67 19.97
C LYS A 400 11.38 -24.97 21.47
N SER A 401 12.39 -24.40 22.11
CA SER A 401 12.62 -24.57 23.55
C SER A 401 11.43 -24.07 24.39
N ILE A 402 10.88 -22.90 24.04
CA ILE A 402 9.70 -22.32 24.69
C ILE A 402 8.46 -23.17 24.45
N PHE A 403 8.24 -23.63 23.21
CA PHE A 403 7.14 -24.53 22.88
C PHE A 403 7.21 -25.83 23.68
N ASP A 404 8.37 -26.47 23.72
CA ASP A 404 8.59 -27.72 24.46
C ASP A 404 8.41 -27.53 25.98
N LYS A 405 8.74 -26.34 26.51
CA LYS A 405 8.47 -25.98 27.91
C LYS A 405 6.97 -25.86 28.18
N ARG A 406 6.23 -25.10 27.36
CA ARG A 406 4.77 -24.93 27.50
C ARG A 406 4.02 -26.26 27.35
N LEU A 407 4.47 -27.11 26.43
CA LEU A 407 3.88 -28.43 26.22
C LEU A 407 4.05 -29.31 27.47
N ARG A 408 5.22 -29.27 28.12
CA ARG A 408 5.47 -29.96 29.39
C ARG A 408 4.59 -29.43 30.52
N GLU A 409 4.56 -28.11 30.71
CA GLU A 409 3.71 -27.46 31.73
C GLU A 409 2.22 -27.80 31.54
N THR A 410 1.73 -27.79 30.30
CA THR A 410 0.34 -28.16 29.98
C THR A 410 0.08 -29.65 30.25
N THR A 411 1.02 -30.51 29.87
CA THR A 411 0.93 -31.96 30.11
C THR A 411 0.87 -32.26 31.61
N ASP A 412 1.71 -31.61 32.40
CA ASP A 412 1.77 -31.79 33.85
C ASP A 412 0.50 -31.27 34.53
N LYS A 413 0.00 -30.10 34.10
CA LYS A 413 -1.29 -29.58 34.57
C LYS A 413 -2.45 -30.52 34.24
N ASN A 414 -2.49 -31.08 33.04
CA ASN A 414 -3.53 -32.03 32.64
C ASN A 414 -3.44 -33.34 33.43
N LYS A 415 -2.23 -33.85 33.67
CA LYS A 415 -2.02 -35.01 34.55
C LYS A 415 -2.54 -34.75 35.95
N GLN A 416 -2.27 -33.56 36.49
CA GLN A 416 -2.72 -33.18 37.83
C GLN A 416 -4.24 -33.08 37.91
N LEU A 417 -4.89 -32.42 36.94
CA LEU A 417 -6.35 -32.36 36.83
C LEU A 417 -6.98 -33.75 36.73
N LEU A 418 -6.37 -34.66 35.96
CA LEU A 418 -6.85 -36.02 35.81
C LEU A 418 -6.70 -36.84 37.10
N GLN A 419 -5.58 -36.67 37.81
CA GLN A 419 -5.36 -37.28 39.13
C GLN A 419 -6.36 -36.75 40.17
N ASP A 420 -6.62 -35.45 40.18
CA ASP A 420 -7.58 -34.82 41.09
C ASP A 420 -9.02 -35.30 40.79
N GLY A 421 -9.37 -35.43 39.51
CA GLY A 421 -10.63 -36.01 39.06
C GLY A 421 -10.81 -37.46 39.52
N LEU A 422 -9.81 -38.32 39.26
CA LEU A 422 -9.84 -39.73 39.69
C LEU A 422 -9.94 -39.88 41.22
N ARG A 423 -9.25 -39.03 41.98
CA ARG A 423 -9.36 -39.00 43.45
C ARG A 423 -10.76 -38.60 43.91
N SER A 424 -11.38 -37.62 43.25
CA SER A 424 -12.73 -37.17 43.59
C SER A 424 -13.80 -38.24 43.34
N GLU A 425 -13.56 -39.15 42.40
CA GLU A 425 -14.45 -40.29 42.09
C GLU A 425 -14.14 -41.55 42.92
N GLY A 426 -13.17 -41.49 43.85
CA GLY A 426 -12.78 -42.64 44.68
C GLY A 426 -12.02 -43.73 43.93
N LEU A 427 -11.51 -43.44 42.72
CA LEU A 427 -10.71 -44.35 41.90
C LEU A 427 -9.22 -44.10 42.21
N ASP A 428 -8.71 -44.72 43.28
CA ASP A 428 -7.30 -44.61 43.65
C ASP A 428 -6.44 -45.54 42.78
N ILE A 429 -5.99 -45.02 41.63
CA ILE A 429 -5.07 -45.76 40.73
C ILE A 429 -3.65 -45.53 41.24
N ALA A 430 -3.16 -46.45 42.08
CA ALA A 430 -1.75 -46.47 42.46
C ALA A 430 -0.89 -46.57 41.20
N PRO A 431 0.14 -45.71 41.01
CA PRO A 431 0.99 -45.76 39.83
C PRO A 431 1.70 -47.12 39.79
N ARG A 432 1.36 -47.95 38.80
CA ARG A 432 2.15 -49.15 38.50
C ARG A 432 3.52 -48.69 38.02
N VAL A 433 4.52 -48.77 38.90
CA VAL A 433 5.92 -48.55 38.57
C VAL A 433 6.32 -49.66 37.59
N ALA A 434 6.43 -49.32 36.31
CA ALA A 434 7.08 -50.18 35.33
C ALA A 434 8.59 -50.10 35.56
N SER A 435 9.21 -51.27 35.71
CA SER A 435 10.67 -51.43 35.88
C SER A 435 11.39 -51.39 34.53
#